data_AF-A0A7R9LEM9-F1
#
_entry.id   AF-A0A7R9LEM9-F1
#
_cell.length_a   1.000
_cell.length_b   1.000
_cell.length_c   1.000
_cell.angle_alpha   90.00
_cell.angle_beta   90.00
_cell.angle_gamma   90.00
#
_symmetry.space_group_name_H-M   'P 1'
#
loop_
_entity.id
_entity.type
_entity.pdbx_description
1 polymer ?
#
loop_
_entity_poly.entity_id
_entity_poly.type
_entity_poly.pdbx_seq_one_letter_code
_entity_poly.pdbx_strand_id
1 'polypeptide(L)'
;NWQTMRFKPPPLNQQSIGWRVEFRPMEIQMTDFENAAFSVFTILLSRIVLKYKLNFIIPISKIDQNMSTAVKRDAVNRSKFWFRKDIFTQNTSQDVNNNTNSFKTNYERYESEEESYIEMSINEIMNGYGNEFPGLIPLIRDYVKDLLLDAQTYNKVQQYIQLIADRASAKLQTTAHWIRDFVRKHADYKYDSVMNISSVDGIGQRNIVPLKTIETKGSVRLRDVSDKYGGTYTCYCESKDNYGNNLKHTSLDKYSSAGDRVTLTGDGVTVVSVSGAD
;
A
#
# COMPACT_ATOMS: atom_id res chain seq x y z
N ASN A 1 25.01 1.57 -1.38
CA ASN A 1 24.41 0.23 -1.45
C ASN A 1 22.91 0.33 -1.15
N TRP A 2 22.04 0.03 -2.12
CA TRP A 2 20.58 0.18 -2.04
C TRP A 2 19.94 -1.18 -2.37
N GLN A 3 19.74 -2.01 -1.34
CA GLN A 3 19.19 -3.37 -1.47
C GLN A 3 17.74 -3.42 -0.98
N THR A 4 17.06 -4.56 -1.20
CA THR A 4 15.70 -4.84 -0.71
C THR A 4 15.60 -4.84 0.82
N MET A 5 16.69 -5.19 1.51
CA MET A 5 16.81 -5.06 2.95
C MET A 5 18.12 -4.36 3.32
N ARG A 6 18.10 -3.62 4.43
CA ARG A 6 19.31 -3.01 4.98
C ARG A 6 19.44 -3.29 6.46
N PHE A 7 20.56 -3.91 6.83
CA PHE A 7 20.96 -4.01 8.22
C PHE A 7 21.63 -2.71 8.66
N LYS A 8 21.14 -2.12 9.75
CA LYS A 8 21.59 -0.81 10.24
C LYS A 8 22.16 -0.97 11.65
N PRO A 9 23.47 -0.74 11.84
CA PRO A 9 24.06 -0.75 13.17
C PRO A 9 23.49 0.39 14.04
N PRO A 10 23.58 0.26 15.37
CA PRO A 10 23.25 1.34 16.28
C PRO A 10 24.15 2.56 16.01
N PRO A 11 23.61 3.78 16.02
CA PRO A 11 24.39 4.99 15.85
C PRO A 11 25.22 5.28 17.11
N LEU A 12 26.47 5.70 16.95
CA LEU A 12 27.38 5.95 18.08
C LEU A 12 26.89 7.06 19.03
N ASN A 13 26.12 8.01 18.51
CA ASN A 13 25.66 9.20 19.23
C ASN A 13 24.24 9.10 19.79
N GLN A 14 23.53 7.96 19.63
CA GLN A 14 22.18 7.78 20.19
C GLN A 14 22.05 6.39 20.85
N GLN A 15 22.31 6.35 22.16
CA GLN A 15 22.39 5.10 22.94
C GLN A 15 21.05 4.34 23.02
N SER A 16 19.91 5.01 22.85
CA SER A 16 18.58 4.37 22.89
C SER A 16 18.23 3.56 21.64
N ILE A 17 19.02 3.69 20.58
CA ILE A 17 18.74 3.08 19.29
C ILE A 17 19.57 1.82 19.12
N GLY A 18 18.90 0.67 19.05
CA GLY A 18 19.52 -0.63 18.81
C GLY A 18 19.79 -0.95 17.32
N TRP A 19 20.10 -2.23 17.09
CA TRP A 19 20.19 -2.81 15.75
C TRP A 19 18.85 -2.78 15.04
N ARG A 20 18.86 -2.41 13.76
CA ARG A 20 17.64 -2.26 12.97
C ARG A 20 17.75 -2.94 11.64
N VAL A 21 16.59 -3.35 11.14
CA VAL A 21 16.40 -3.88 9.80
C VAL A 21 15.44 -2.95 9.08
N GLU A 22 15.81 -2.53 7.89
CA GLU A 22 14.97 -1.71 7.01
C GLU A 22 14.44 -2.57 5.88
N PHE A 23 13.10 -2.68 5.79
CA PHE A 23 12.39 -3.38 4.73
C PHE A 23 12.01 -2.39 3.63
N ARG A 24 12.52 -2.57 2.42
CA ARG A 24 12.51 -1.56 1.34
C ARG A 24 11.80 -1.92 0.03
N PRO A 25 11.26 -3.14 -0.20
CA PRO A 25 10.68 -3.49 -1.51
C PRO A 25 9.22 -3.04 -1.69
N MET A 26 8.61 -2.37 -0.71
CA MET A 26 7.21 -1.96 -0.81
C MET A 26 7.03 -0.78 -1.78
N GLU A 27 6.19 -0.96 -2.79
CA GLU A 27 5.68 0.12 -3.64
C GLU A 27 4.68 0.99 -2.85
N ILE A 28 4.69 2.30 -3.09
CA ILE A 28 3.71 3.22 -2.52
C ILE A 28 2.32 2.97 -3.13
N GLN A 29 1.28 2.99 -2.30
CA GLN A 29 -0.11 2.84 -2.70
C GLN A 29 -0.82 4.20 -2.76
N MET A 30 -1.99 4.22 -3.41
CA MET A 30 -2.73 5.47 -3.66
C MET A 30 -3.28 6.10 -2.37
N THR A 31 -3.71 5.28 -1.41
CA THR A 31 -4.33 5.78 -0.17
C THR A 31 -3.47 5.52 1.05
N ASP A 32 -3.57 6.42 2.03
CA ASP A 32 -2.96 6.24 3.35
C ASP A 32 -3.43 4.96 4.04
N PHE A 33 -4.67 4.54 3.79
CA PHE A 33 -5.22 3.28 4.31
C PHE A 33 -4.43 2.07 3.81
N GLU A 34 -4.15 1.99 2.51
CA GLU A 34 -3.39 0.89 1.92
C GLU A 34 -1.93 0.91 2.36
N ASN A 35 -1.31 2.10 2.40
CA ASN A 35 0.05 2.28 2.88
C ASN A 35 0.19 1.87 4.36
N ALA A 36 -0.77 2.25 5.21
CA ALA A 36 -0.87 1.79 6.59
C ALA A 36 -1.06 0.27 6.66
N ALA A 37 -1.90 -0.32 5.81
CA ALA A 37 -2.14 -1.75 5.79
C ALA A 37 -0.86 -2.55 5.56
N PHE A 38 -0.06 -2.17 4.55
CA PHE A 38 1.21 -2.85 4.26
C PHE A 38 2.29 -2.62 5.33
N SER A 39 2.30 -1.43 5.93
CA SER A 39 3.22 -1.12 7.04
C SER A 39 2.92 -1.97 8.27
N VAL A 40 1.64 -2.01 8.68
CA VAL A 40 1.17 -2.83 9.80
C VAL A 40 1.42 -4.31 9.53
N PHE A 41 1.15 -4.78 8.31
CA PHE A 41 1.42 -6.16 7.92
C PHE A 41 2.89 -6.53 8.06
N THR A 42 3.82 -5.67 7.62
CA THR A 42 5.26 -5.93 7.74
C THR A 42 5.70 -6.05 9.20
N ILE A 43 5.13 -5.21 10.08
CA ILE A 43 5.36 -5.31 11.52
C ILE A 43 4.82 -6.63 12.06
N LEU A 44 3.56 -6.97 11.78
CA LEU A 44 2.94 -8.21 12.24
C LEU A 44 3.69 -9.45 11.73
N LEU A 45 4.13 -9.44 10.48
CA LEU A 45 4.95 -10.49 9.89
C LEU A 45 6.24 -10.69 10.69
N SER A 46 6.95 -9.61 11.01
CA SER A 46 8.16 -9.70 11.85
C SER A 46 7.87 -10.27 13.24
N ARG A 47 6.70 -9.97 13.83
CA ARG A 47 6.30 -10.50 15.13
C ARG A 47 5.99 -11.98 15.09
N ILE A 48 5.30 -12.46 14.05
CA ILE A 48 4.99 -13.89 13.92
C ILE A 48 6.23 -14.73 13.63
N VAL A 49 7.19 -14.20 12.88
CA VAL A 49 8.50 -14.85 12.66
C VAL A 49 9.18 -15.12 14.00
N LEU A 50 9.21 -14.13 14.89
CA LEU A 50 9.83 -14.27 16.21
C LEU A 50 8.99 -15.14 17.15
N LYS A 51 7.66 -14.94 17.19
CA LYS A 51 6.76 -15.68 18.10
C LYS A 51 6.75 -17.18 17.80
N TYR A 52 6.55 -17.54 16.53
CA TYR A 52 6.44 -18.95 16.12
C TYR A 52 7.78 -19.55 15.69
N LYS A 53 8.88 -18.79 15.83
CA LYS A 53 10.23 -19.18 15.38
C LYS A 53 10.21 -19.70 13.94
N LEU A 54 9.55 -18.95 13.05
CA LEU A 54 9.40 -19.36 11.66
C LEU A 54 10.74 -19.36 10.94
N ASN A 55 10.94 -20.38 10.12
CA ASN A 55 12.11 -20.54 9.28
C ASN A 55 11.71 -20.24 7.82
N PHE A 56 12.31 -19.22 7.21
CA PHE A 56 12.08 -18.86 5.80
C PHE A 56 13.34 -19.00 4.95
N ILE A 57 14.36 -19.69 5.45
CA ILE A 57 15.65 -19.83 4.75
C ILE A 57 15.44 -20.67 3.49
N ILE A 58 15.85 -20.09 2.35
CA ILE A 58 15.98 -20.71 1.03
C ILE A 58 17.28 -20.20 0.37
N PRO A 59 17.82 -20.87 -0.67
CA PRO A 59 19.02 -20.40 -1.36
C PRO A 59 18.85 -19.00 -1.97
N ILE A 60 19.90 -18.17 -1.91
CA ILE A 60 19.90 -16.80 -2.46
C ILE A 60 19.57 -16.81 -3.96
N SER A 61 20.04 -17.79 -4.72
CA SER A 61 19.72 -17.94 -6.14
C SER A 61 18.22 -18.07 -6.42
N LYS A 62 17.45 -18.65 -5.49
CA LYS A 62 15.98 -18.74 -5.58
C LYS A 62 15.32 -17.40 -5.24
N ILE A 63 15.90 -16.62 -4.33
CA ILE A 63 15.49 -15.24 -4.05
C ILE A 63 15.71 -14.37 -5.30
N ASP A 64 16.83 -14.50 -5.99
CA ASP A 64 17.12 -13.76 -7.23
C ASP A 64 16.12 -14.10 -8.36
N GLN A 65 15.74 -15.38 -8.47
CA GLN A 65 14.68 -15.82 -9.38
C GLN A 65 13.31 -15.23 -9.00
N ASN A 66 12.99 -15.17 -7.70
CA ASN A 66 11.77 -14.53 -7.21
C ASN A 66 11.75 -13.04 -7.55
N MET A 67 12.86 -12.32 -7.35
CA MET A 67 12.96 -10.90 -7.70
C MET A 67 12.75 -10.67 -9.21
N SER A 68 13.36 -11.51 -10.05
CA SER A 68 13.18 -11.46 -11.52
C SER A 68 11.74 -11.76 -11.94
N THR A 69 11.03 -12.60 -11.17
CA THR A 69 9.63 -12.94 -11.43
C THR A 69 8.67 -11.87 -10.92
N ALA A 70 8.97 -11.23 -9.79
CA ALA A 70 8.11 -10.23 -9.14
C ALA A 70 7.82 -9.00 -10.01
N VAL A 71 8.74 -8.64 -10.91
CA VAL A 71 8.58 -7.49 -11.83
C VAL A 71 7.71 -7.81 -13.05
N LYS A 72 7.34 -9.07 -13.28
CA LYS A 72 6.49 -9.44 -14.42
C LYS A 72 5.07 -8.88 -14.25
N ARG A 73 4.45 -8.53 -15.37
CA ARG A 73 3.07 -8.04 -15.38
C ARG A 73 2.14 -9.08 -14.76
N ASP A 74 1.36 -8.64 -13.77
CA ASP A 74 0.35 -9.46 -13.09
C ASP A 74 0.95 -10.69 -12.35
N ALA A 75 2.23 -10.62 -11.96
CA ALA A 75 2.95 -11.71 -11.29
C ALA A 75 2.26 -12.20 -10.02
N VAL A 76 1.59 -11.29 -9.28
CA VAL A 76 0.81 -11.62 -8.08
C VAL A 76 -0.25 -12.71 -8.35
N ASN A 77 -0.85 -12.72 -9.54
CA ASN A 77 -1.94 -13.63 -9.90
C ASN A 77 -1.48 -14.78 -10.81
N ARG A 78 -0.42 -14.56 -11.61
CA ARG A 78 -0.04 -15.46 -12.71
C ARG A 78 1.29 -16.18 -12.50
N SER A 79 2.08 -15.77 -11.53
CA SER A 79 3.41 -16.33 -11.28
C SER A 79 3.43 -17.11 -9.98
N LYS A 80 4.43 -17.97 -9.87
CA LYS A 80 4.78 -18.67 -8.64
C LYS A 80 6.17 -18.22 -8.18
N PHE A 81 6.42 -18.42 -6.91
CA PHE A 81 7.62 -17.97 -6.22
C PHE A 81 8.15 -19.10 -5.36
N TRP A 82 9.47 -19.28 -5.37
CA TRP A 82 10.14 -20.21 -4.49
C TRP A 82 9.91 -19.81 -3.04
N PHE A 83 9.34 -20.72 -2.27
CA PHE A 83 9.03 -20.53 -0.86
C PHE A 83 9.29 -21.82 -0.10
N ARG A 84 9.66 -21.70 1.18
CA ARG A 84 9.92 -22.87 2.02
C ARG A 84 8.62 -23.61 2.30
N LYS A 85 8.63 -24.93 2.10
CA LYS A 85 7.45 -25.79 2.27
C LYS A 85 7.06 -25.94 3.74
N ASP A 86 8.04 -26.29 4.58
CA ASP A 86 7.87 -26.35 6.04
C ASP A 86 8.58 -25.17 6.72
N ILE A 87 7.79 -24.27 7.28
CA ILE A 87 8.25 -23.05 7.94
C ILE A 87 8.40 -23.17 9.46
N PHE A 88 8.08 -24.33 10.06
CA PHE A 88 8.16 -24.55 11.50
C PHE A 88 9.40 -25.34 11.91
N THR A 89 9.88 -26.24 11.05
CA THR A 89 11.05 -27.05 11.36
C THR A 89 12.34 -26.21 11.29
N GLN A 90 13.03 -26.15 12.42
CA GLN A 90 14.39 -25.62 12.51
C GLN A 90 15.34 -26.68 11.95
N ASN A 91 16.28 -26.30 11.08
CA ASN A 91 17.34 -27.21 10.65
C ASN A 91 18.24 -27.48 11.86
N THR A 92 17.90 -28.46 12.69
CA THR A 92 18.84 -29.03 13.64
C THR A 92 19.86 -29.81 12.82
N SER A 93 20.97 -29.15 12.49
CA SER A 93 22.22 -29.86 12.26
C SER A 93 22.40 -30.82 13.44
N GLN A 94 22.67 -32.08 13.12
CA GLN A 94 22.77 -33.17 14.07
C GLN A 94 23.55 -32.78 15.34
N ASP A 95 22.86 -32.59 16.46
CA ASP A 95 23.44 -32.91 17.75
C ASP A 95 23.40 -34.43 17.87
N VAL A 96 24.41 -35.09 17.29
CA VAL A 96 24.78 -36.45 17.66
C VAL A 96 25.29 -36.37 19.09
N ASN A 97 24.39 -36.40 20.09
CA ASN A 97 24.71 -36.90 21.42
C ASN A 97 23.46 -37.19 22.27
N ASN A 98 23.30 -38.50 22.50
CA ASN A 98 22.83 -39.14 23.74
C ASN A 98 21.33 -39.37 23.98
N ASN A 99 20.94 -40.58 23.57
CA ASN A 99 20.48 -41.64 24.48
C ASN A 99 19.19 -41.36 25.27
N THR A 100 18.04 -41.65 24.67
CA THR A 100 16.86 -42.15 25.39
C THR A 100 16.06 -43.08 24.49
N ASN A 101 15.94 -44.34 24.91
CA ASN A 101 15.05 -45.33 24.33
C ASN A 101 13.60 -44.86 24.47
N SER A 102 12.99 -44.40 23.38
CA SER A 102 11.55 -44.41 23.20
C SER A 102 11.23 -44.70 21.73
N PHE A 103 10.17 -45.47 21.53
CA PHE A 103 9.94 -46.31 20.36
C PHE A 103 9.82 -45.52 19.05
N LYS A 104 10.61 -45.97 18.06
CA LYS A 104 10.62 -45.50 16.67
C LYS A 104 9.32 -45.89 15.95
N THR A 105 8.72 -44.93 15.24
CA THR A 105 8.35 -45.14 13.84
C THR A 105 9.15 -44.14 13.01
N ASN A 106 10.36 -44.57 12.65
CA ASN A 106 11.30 -43.87 11.80
C ASN A 106 10.89 -43.99 10.33
N TYR A 107 10.53 -42.86 9.74
CA TYR A 107 11.05 -42.50 8.42
C TYR A 107 11.69 -41.12 8.61
N GLU A 108 12.93 -41.09 9.08
CA GLU A 108 13.79 -39.92 8.92
C GLU A 108 14.10 -39.82 7.42
N ARG A 109 13.17 -39.20 6.69
CA ARG A 109 13.43 -38.75 5.33
C ARG A 109 14.47 -37.65 5.47
N TYR A 110 15.71 -37.94 5.05
CA TYR A 110 16.62 -36.90 4.62
C TYR A 110 15.93 -36.19 3.46
N GLU A 111 15.11 -35.19 3.77
CA GLU A 111 14.54 -34.30 2.76
C GLU A 111 15.75 -33.63 2.11
N SER A 112 15.99 -33.93 0.83
CA SER A 112 17.07 -33.27 0.12
C SER A 112 16.84 -31.75 0.19
N GLU A 113 17.92 -30.95 0.16
CA GLU A 113 17.76 -29.49 0.21
C GLU A 113 16.76 -28.97 -0.84
N GLU A 114 16.64 -29.65 -1.98
CA GLU A 114 15.67 -29.35 -3.05
C GLU A 114 14.20 -29.69 -2.72
N GLU A 115 13.91 -30.63 -1.83
CA GLU A 115 12.54 -30.94 -1.39
C GLU A 115 12.00 -29.94 -0.34
N SER A 116 12.87 -29.12 0.28
CA SER A 116 12.52 -28.20 1.37
C SER A 116 11.84 -26.89 0.93
N TYR A 117 11.87 -26.56 -0.37
CA TYR A 117 11.24 -25.38 -0.94
C TYR A 117 10.58 -25.68 -2.27
N ILE A 118 9.43 -25.06 -2.53
CA ILE A 118 8.60 -25.29 -3.70
C ILE A 118 8.11 -23.97 -4.28
N GLU A 119 7.61 -23.99 -5.51
CA GLU A 119 6.97 -22.84 -6.13
C GLU A 119 5.51 -22.72 -5.70
N MET A 120 5.17 -21.62 -5.03
CA MET A 120 3.82 -21.27 -4.59
C MET A 120 3.37 -19.94 -5.21
N SER A 121 2.09 -19.84 -5.54
CA SER A 121 1.45 -18.55 -5.86
C SER A 121 1.42 -17.63 -4.63
N ILE A 122 1.27 -16.32 -4.85
CA ILE A 122 1.10 -15.37 -3.74
C ILE A 122 -0.15 -15.69 -2.92
N ASN A 123 -1.23 -16.18 -3.54
CA ASN A 123 -2.41 -16.63 -2.82
C ASN A 123 -2.08 -17.77 -1.84
N GLU A 124 -1.35 -18.78 -2.30
CA GLU A 124 -0.94 -19.93 -1.49
C GLU A 124 -0.03 -19.51 -0.33
N ILE A 125 0.96 -18.63 -0.60
CA ILE A 125 1.88 -18.12 0.45
C ILE A 125 1.11 -17.30 1.49
N MET A 126 0.19 -16.43 1.06
CA MET A 126 -0.47 -15.50 1.96
C MET A 126 -1.66 -16.14 2.68
N ASN A 127 -2.54 -16.82 1.95
CA ASN A 127 -3.80 -17.35 2.47
C ASN A 127 -3.73 -18.84 2.83
N GLY A 128 -2.67 -19.55 2.43
CA GLY A 128 -2.54 -20.99 2.63
C GLY A 128 -3.24 -21.79 1.53
N TYR A 129 -3.04 -23.11 1.55
CA TYR A 129 -3.76 -24.04 0.70
C TYR A 129 -3.82 -25.44 1.32
N GLY A 130 -5.03 -26.01 1.29
CA GLY A 130 -5.30 -27.32 1.89
C GLY A 130 -4.81 -27.42 3.34
N ASN A 131 -4.34 -28.62 3.70
CA ASN A 131 -3.68 -28.88 4.98
C ASN A 131 -2.14 -28.87 4.85
N GLU A 132 -1.61 -28.44 3.70
CA GLU A 132 -0.19 -28.53 3.38
C GLU A 132 0.58 -27.28 3.81
N PHE A 133 0.01 -26.09 3.60
CA PHE A 133 0.63 -24.83 3.97
C PHE A 133 -0.37 -23.91 4.68
N PRO A 134 -0.03 -23.41 5.88
CA PRO A 134 -0.98 -22.65 6.71
C PRO A 134 -1.29 -21.26 6.15
N GLY A 135 -0.36 -20.65 5.41
CA GLY A 135 -0.46 -19.25 4.98
C GLY A 135 0.02 -18.25 6.03
N LEU A 136 0.62 -17.14 5.59
CA LEU A 136 1.09 -16.08 6.49
C LEU A 136 -0.06 -15.31 7.15
N ILE A 137 -1.17 -15.10 6.45
CA ILE A 137 -2.32 -14.35 6.94
C ILE A 137 -3.05 -15.08 8.08
N PRO A 138 -3.34 -16.39 7.97
CA PRO A 138 -3.87 -17.16 9.10
C PRO A 138 -2.98 -17.08 10.35
N LEU A 139 -1.66 -17.23 10.20
CA LEU A 139 -0.72 -17.10 11.32
C LEU A 139 -0.73 -15.69 11.95
N ILE A 140 -0.81 -14.64 11.13
CA ILE A 140 -0.96 -13.26 11.62
C ILE A 140 -2.28 -13.07 12.36
N ARG A 141 -3.39 -13.61 11.84
CA ARG A 141 -4.70 -13.50 12.48
C ARG A 141 -4.72 -14.16 13.85
N ASP A 142 -4.11 -15.33 13.97
CA ASP A 142 -3.99 -16.03 15.25
C ASP A 142 -3.10 -15.25 16.22
N TYR A 143 -1.99 -14.68 15.75
CA TYR A 143 -1.20 -13.78 16.57
C TYR A 143 -1.97 -12.58 17.09
N VAL A 144 -2.76 -11.92 16.22
CA VAL A 144 -3.55 -10.73 16.57
C VAL A 144 -4.64 -11.05 17.61
N LYS A 145 -5.24 -12.24 17.57
CA LYS A 145 -6.21 -12.68 18.61
C LYS A 145 -5.57 -12.71 20.00
N ASP A 146 -4.30 -13.09 20.09
CA ASP A 146 -3.58 -13.20 21.37
C ASP A 146 -3.14 -11.84 21.94
N LEU A 147 -3.23 -10.76 21.16
CA LEU A 147 -2.79 -9.42 21.57
C LEU A 147 -3.79 -8.68 22.48
N LEU A 148 -4.96 -9.26 22.76
CA LEU A 148 -6.01 -8.68 23.64
C LEU A 148 -6.34 -7.22 23.29
N LEU A 149 -6.45 -6.92 22.00
CA LEU A 149 -6.75 -5.57 21.49
C LEU A 149 -8.21 -5.19 21.77
N ASP A 150 -8.48 -3.89 21.90
CA ASP A 150 -9.85 -3.39 21.92
C ASP A 150 -10.56 -3.67 20.57
N ALA A 151 -11.89 -3.72 20.59
CA ALA A 151 -12.68 -4.06 19.43
C ALA A 151 -12.46 -3.14 18.22
N GLN A 152 -12.23 -1.84 18.43
CA GLN A 152 -12.03 -0.91 17.31
C GLN A 152 -10.68 -1.16 16.64
N THR A 153 -9.61 -1.28 17.43
CA THR A 153 -8.27 -1.58 16.91
C THR A 153 -8.24 -2.94 16.23
N TYR A 154 -8.83 -3.97 16.85
CA TYR A 154 -8.92 -5.31 16.25
C TYR A 154 -9.59 -5.26 14.87
N ASN A 155 -10.77 -4.62 14.78
CA ASN A 155 -11.49 -4.51 13.52
C ASN A 155 -10.69 -3.76 12.45
N LYS A 156 -9.98 -2.69 12.83
CA LYS A 156 -9.14 -1.95 11.88
C LYS A 156 -7.97 -2.79 11.36
N VAL A 157 -7.30 -3.52 12.24
CA VAL A 157 -6.23 -4.45 11.86
C VAL A 157 -6.76 -5.57 10.96
N GLN A 158 -7.96 -6.11 11.24
CA GLN A 158 -8.58 -7.10 10.37
C GLN A 158 -8.88 -6.55 8.96
N GLN A 159 -9.33 -5.29 8.84
CA GLN A 159 -9.52 -4.65 7.53
C GLN A 159 -8.20 -4.55 6.75
N TYR A 160 -7.10 -4.18 7.42
CA TYR A 160 -5.77 -4.14 6.80
C TYR A 160 -5.31 -5.51 6.31
N ILE A 161 -5.46 -6.55 7.15
CA ILE A 161 -5.10 -7.92 6.79
C ILE A 161 -5.99 -8.41 5.62
N GLN A 162 -7.27 -8.10 5.65
CA GLN A 162 -8.23 -8.52 4.62
C GLN A 162 -7.93 -7.91 3.25
N LEU A 163 -7.54 -6.63 3.19
CA LEU A 163 -7.09 -5.99 1.94
C LEU A 163 -5.96 -6.80 1.28
N ILE A 164 -4.97 -7.23 2.06
CA ILE A 164 -3.82 -7.99 1.56
C ILE A 164 -4.23 -9.40 1.15
N ALA A 165 -5.10 -10.06 1.93
CA ALA A 165 -5.67 -11.38 1.59
C ALA A 165 -6.42 -11.36 0.25
N ASP A 166 -7.24 -10.33 0.04
CA ASP A 166 -8.07 -10.20 -1.16
C ASP A 166 -7.24 -9.82 -2.38
N ARG A 167 -6.16 -9.04 -2.20
CA ARG A 167 -5.18 -8.78 -3.27
C ARG A 167 -4.39 -10.02 -3.66
N ALA A 168 -3.95 -10.80 -2.67
CA ALA A 168 -3.22 -12.05 -2.90
C ALA A 168 -4.08 -13.10 -3.63
N SER A 169 -5.39 -13.12 -3.38
CA SER A 169 -6.35 -14.04 -3.99
C SER A 169 -7.02 -13.52 -5.27
N ALA A 170 -6.55 -12.39 -5.81
CA ALA A 170 -7.12 -11.71 -6.98
C ALA A 170 -8.57 -11.21 -6.82
N LYS A 171 -9.17 -11.27 -5.62
CA LYS A 171 -10.49 -10.67 -5.33
C LYS A 171 -10.46 -9.15 -5.43
N LEU A 172 -9.33 -8.55 -5.06
CA LEU A 172 -9.05 -7.13 -5.26
C LEU A 172 -7.87 -6.93 -6.20
N GLN A 173 -7.99 -5.92 -7.06
CA GLN A 173 -6.92 -5.54 -7.98
C GLN A 173 -5.74 -4.90 -7.21
N THR A 174 -4.53 -5.11 -7.72
CA THR A 174 -3.39 -4.28 -7.34
C THR A 174 -3.51 -2.90 -7.98
N THR A 175 -2.86 -1.90 -7.38
CA THR A 175 -2.75 -0.55 -7.94
C THR A 175 -2.25 -0.57 -9.38
N ALA A 176 -1.19 -1.34 -9.66
CA ALA A 176 -0.67 -1.51 -11.02
C ALA A 176 -1.69 -2.14 -11.99
N HIS A 177 -2.54 -3.06 -11.51
CA HIS A 177 -3.60 -3.63 -12.33
C HIS A 177 -4.69 -2.62 -12.64
N TRP A 178 -5.15 -1.89 -11.62
CA TRP A 178 -6.13 -0.82 -11.78
C TRP A 178 -5.64 0.26 -12.75
N ILE A 179 -4.40 0.74 -12.62
CA ILE A 179 -3.83 1.79 -13.52
C ILE A 179 -3.85 1.31 -14.97
N ARG A 180 -3.39 0.08 -15.22
CA ARG A 180 -3.39 -0.49 -16.57
C ARG A 180 -4.80 -0.61 -17.15
N ASP A 181 -5.76 -1.06 -16.35
CA ASP A 181 -7.15 -1.18 -16.77
C ASP A 181 -7.77 0.18 -17.05
N PHE A 182 -7.46 1.17 -16.22
CA PHE A 182 -7.88 2.56 -16.40
C PHE A 182 -7.40 3.10 -17.75
N VAL A 183 -6.10 3.00 -18.04
CA VAL A 183 -5.52 3.46 -19.31
C VAL A 183 -6.12 2.70 -20.49
N ARG A 184 -6.23 1.36 -20.40
CA ARG A 184 -6.76 0.53 -21.51
C ARG A 184 -8.23 0.77 -21.83
N LYS A 185 -9.01 1.27 -20.86
CA LYS A 185 -10.43 1.61 -21.01
C LYS A 185 -10.63 3.09 -21.38
N HIS A 186 -9.57 3.89 -21.42
CA HIS A 186 -9.66 5.30 -21.78
C HIS A 186 -10.00 5.45 -23.26
N ALA A 187 -10.97 6.31 -23.59
CA ALA A 187 -11.47 6.46 -24.97
C ALA A 187 -10.38 6.85 -25.98
N ASP A 188 -9.42 7.69 -25.53
CA ASP A 188 -8.32 8.15 -26.37
C ASP A 188 -7.15 7.15 -26.51
N TYR A 189 -7.18 6.01 -25.79
CA TYR A 189 -6.08 5.05 -25.82
C TYR A 189 -6.17 4.15 -27.04
N LYS A 190 -5.11 4.16 -27.86
CA LYS A 190 -5.07 3.49 -29.17
C LYS A 190 -4.48 2.08 -29.14
N TYR A 191 -4.28 1.50 -27.95
CA TYR A 191 -3.65 0.19 -27.77
C TYR A 191 -2.23 0.07 -28.36
N ASP A 192 -1.56 1.19 -28.54
CA ASP A 192 -0.19 1.33 -29.08
C ASP A 192 0.88 1.41 -27.98
N SER A 193 0.49 1.20 -26.71
CA SER A 193 1.36 1.37 -25.54
C SER A 193 1.84 2.81 -25.30
N VAL A 194 1.20 3.81 -25.91
CA VAL A 194 1.47 5.23 -25.69
C VAL A 194 0.34 5.86 -24.87
N MET A 195 0.68 6.63 -23.84
CA MET A 195 -0.30 7.37 -23.02
C MET A 195 -0.39 8.83 -23.50
N ASN A 196 -1.62 9.31 -23.72
CA ASN A 196 -1.91 10.71 -24.00
C ASN A 196 -2.11 11.48 -22.70
N ILE A 197 -1.86 12.81 -22.72
CA ILE A 197 -1.92 13.65 -21.51
C ILE A 197 -3.30 13.62 -20.83
N SER A 198 -4.40 13.50 -21.61
CA SER A 198 -5.76 13.35 -21.09
C SER A 198 -5.94 12.12 -20.18
N SER A 199 -5.28 11.01 -20.51
CA SER A 199 -5.29 9.79 -19.69
C SER A 199 -4.45 9.92 -18.43
N VAL A 200 -3.40 10.75 -18.45
CA VAL A 200 -2.53 11.02 -17.29
C VAL A 200 -3.26 11.89 -16.27
N ASP A 201 -3.93 12.95 -16.73
CA ASP A 201 -4.69 13.85 -15.87
C ASP A 201 -5.84 13.13 -15.15
N GLY A 202 -6.50 12.19 -15.83
CA GLY A 202 -7.55 11.35 -15.24
C GLY A 202 -7.07 10.44 -14.11
N ILE A 203 -5.80 9.98 -14.16
CA ILE A 203 -5.19 9.21 -13.06
C ILE A 203 -4.94 10.13 -11.86
N GLY A 204 -4.47 11.37 -12.07
CA GLY A 204 -4.26 12.32 -10.98
C GLY A 204 -5.57 12.72 -10.29
N GLN A 205 -6.60 13.08 -11.07
CA GLN A 205 -7.85 13.62 -10.55
C GLN A 205 -8.71 12.60 -9.78
N ARG A 206 -8.73 11.33 -10.18
CA ARG A 206 -9.50 10.29 -9.45
C ARG A 206 -8.80 9.78 -8.19
N ASN A 207 -7.50 10.03 -8.03
CA ASN A 207 -6.69 9.40 -6.98
C ASN A 207 -6.13 10.38 -5.95
N ILE A 208 -6.04 11.67 -6.27
CA ILE A 208 -5.57 12.70 -5.31
C ILE A 208 -6.75 13.36 -4.58
N VAL A 209 -7.94 13.33 -5.18
CA VAL A 209 -9.15 13.86 -4.56
C VAL A 209 -9.84 12.72 -3.81
N PRO A 210 -9.98 12.78 -2.47
CA PRO A 210 -10.82 11.82 -1.74
C PRO A 210 -12.21 11.83 -2.36
N LEU A 211 -12.88 10.69 -2.46
CA LEU A 211 -14.27 10.51 -2.92
C LEU A 211 -15.29 11.32 -2.07
N LYS A 212 -15.21 12.66 -2.17
CA LYS A 212 -16.04 13.65 -1.49
C LYS A 212 -16.10 15.00 -2.21
N THR A 213 -15.66 15.09 -3.46
CA THR A 213 -15.91 16.30 -4.26
C THR A 213 -17.19 16.09 -5.06
N ILE A 214 -18.30 16.50 -4.44
CA ILE A 214 -19.55 16.79 -5.14
C ILE A 214 -19.22 17.89 -6.15
N GLU A 215 -19.31 17.59 -7.45
CA GLU A 215 -19.27 18.62 -8.49
C GLU A 215 -20.46 19.58 -8.30
N THR A 216 -20.26 20.69 -7.61
CA THR A 216 -21.22 21.79 -7.61
C THR A 216 -21.01 22.61 -8.87
N LYS A 217 -21.86 22.39 -9.89
CA LYS A 217 -22.01 23.33 -11.02
C LYS A 217 -22.74 24.57 -10.51
N GLY A 218 -22.04 25.68 -10.33
CA GLY A 218 -22.63 26.97 -9.95
C GLY A 218 -21.78 28.14 -10.44
N SER A 219 -22.45 29.22 -10.84
CA SER A 219 -21.81 30.48 -11.27
C SER A 219 -21.49 31.38 -10.07
N VAL A 220 -20.28 31.94 -10.05
CA VAL A 220 -19.82 32.87 -9.01
C VAL A 220 -20.04 34.31 -9.47
N ARG A 221 -20.63 35.16 -8.63
CA ARG A 221 -20.65 36.62 -8.80
C ARG A 221 -19.69 37.26 -7.81
N LEU A 222 -18.69 37.98 -8.30
CA LEU A 222 -17.83 38.83 -7.50
C LEU A 222 -18.57 40.14 -7.18
N ARG A 223 -18.55 40.59 -5.93
CA ARG A 223 -18.92 41.97 -5.55
C ARG A 223 -17.68 42.67 -5.03
N ASP A 224 -17.43 43.87 -5.54
CA ASP A 224 -16.40 44.76 -5.01
C ASP A 224 -16.80 45.23 -3.61
N VAL A 225 -15.93 45.01 -2.62
CA VAL A 225 -16.02 45.65 -1.31
C VAL A 225 -14.76 46.49 -1.15
N SER A 226 -14.90 47.80 -1.36
CA SER A 226 -13.81 48.75 -1.16
C SER A 226 -13.75 49.16 0.31
N ASP A 227 -12.96 48.46 1.14
CA ASP A 227 -12.56 49.02 2.42
C ASP A 227 -11.22 49.73 2.28
N LYS A 228 -11.27 51.05 2.50
CA LYS A 228 -10.12 51.92 2.66
C LYS A 228 -9.35 51.45 3.89
N TYR A 229 -8.27 50.71 3.70
CA TYR A 229 -6.96 50.89 4.36
C TYR A 229 -6.08 49.69 3.96
N GLY A 230 -5.06 49.95 3.13
CA GLY A 230 -3.99 48.97 2.90
C GLY A 230 -4.11 48.05 1.68
N GLY A 231 -4.91 48.38 0.66
CA GLY A 231 -4.79 47.79 -0.68
C GLY A 231 -5.08 46.29 -0.79
N THR A 232 -5.77 45.68 0.18
CA THR A 232 -6.12 44.25 0.16
C THR A 232 -7.57 44.10 -0.29
N TYR A 233 -7.79 43.55 -1.48
CA TYR A 233 -9.13 43.17 -1.95
C TYR A 233 -9.52 41.85 -1.28
N THR A 234 -10.65 41.85 -0.56
CA THR A 234 -11.22 40.61 0.02
C THR A 234 -12.42 40.21 -0.82
N CYS A 235 -12.31 39.11 -1.55
CA CYS A 235 -13.41 38.57 -2.36
C CYS A 235 -14.19 37.53 -1.55
N TYR A 236 -15.52 37.59 -1.62
CA TYR A 236 -16.41 36.57 -1.04
C TYR A 236 -17.03 35.75 -2.17
N CYS A 237 -17.01 34.43 -2.03
CA CYS A 237 -17.80 33.53 -2.86
C CYS A 237 -19.10 33.13 -2.14
N GLU A 238 -20.21 33.14 -2.87
CA GLU A 238 -21.48 32.54 -2.48
C GLU A 238 -21.74 31.37 -3.43
N SER A 239 -21.79 30.14 -2.91
CA SER A 239 -22.27 28.98 -3.66
C SER A 239 -23.46 28.35 -2.94
N LYS A 240 -24.38 27.78 -3.71
CA LYS A 240 -25.54 27.02 -3.21
C LYS A 240 -25.39 25.56 -3.59
N ASP A 241 -25.81 24.65 -2.71
CA ASP A 241 -25.95 23.25 -3.06
C ASP A 241 -27.13 23.01 -4.02
N ASN A 242 -27.29 21.77 -4.50
CA ASN A 242 -28.38 21.38 -5.40
C ASN A 242 -29.78 21.48 -4.76
N TYR A 243 -29.87 21.81 -3.47
CA TYR A 243 -31.09 22.00 -2.70
C TYR A 243 -31.33 23.49 -2.33
N GLY A 244 -30.46 24.40 -2.80
CA GLY A 244 -30.58 25.84 -2.59
C GLY A 244 -30.01 26.36 -1.27
N ASN A 245 -29.32 25.52 -0.48
CA ASN A 245 -28.69 25.93 0.76
C ASN A 245 -27.34 26.59 0.49
N ASN A 246 -27.02 27.67 1.23
CA ASN A 246 -25.73 28.34 1.10
C ASN A 246 -24.59 27.48 1.68
N LEU A 247 -23.55 27.24 0.89
CA LEU A 247 -22.32 26.60 1.34
C LEU A 247 -21.43 27.65 2.03
N LYS A 248 -20.86 27.31 3.19
CA LYS A 248 -20.13 28.27 4.03
C LYS A 248 -18.88 28.83 3.35
N HIS A 249 -18.68 30.13 3.58
CA HIS A 249 -17.66 30.99 2.98
C HIS A 249 -16.22 30.60 3.33
N THR A 250 -15.33 30.67 2.33
CA THR A 250 -13.88 30.67 2.51
C THR A 250 -13.32 32.03 2.11
N SER A 251 -12.48 32.62 2.97
CA SER A 251 -11.72 33.84 2.67
C SER A 251 -10.66 33.56 1.60
N LEU A 252 -10.58 34.41 0.59
CA LEU A 252 -9.57 34.39 -0.45
C LEU A 252 -8.32 35.14 0.04
N ASP A 253 -7.31 34.41 0.51
CA ASP A 253 -6.02 35.03 0.86
C ASP A 253 -5.16 35.25 -0.40
N LYS A 254 -5.19 36.50 -0.84
CA LYS A 254 -4.19 37.27 -1.60
C LYS A 254 -3.97 37.02 -3.11
N TYR A 255 -3.89 38.18 -3.77
CA TYR A 255 -3.43 38.51 -5.13
C TYR A 255 -4.40 38.20 -6.28
N SER A 256 -5.43 39.05 -6.43
CA SER A 256 -6.08 39.26 -7.73
C SER A 256 -6.26 40.75 -7.98
N SER A 257 -5.96 41.19 -9.20
CA SER A 257 -6.22 42.55 -9.68
C SER A 257 -7.65 42.65 -10.22
N ALA A 258 -8.18 43.86 -10.33
CA ALA A 258 -9.51 44.07 -10.90
C ALA A 258 -9.56 43.55 -12.35
N GLY A 259 -10.47 42.61 -12.62
CA GLY A 259 -10.63 41.97 -13.94
C GLY A 259 -10.27 40.48 -14.02
N ASP A 260 -9.67 39.91 -12.96
CA ASP A 260 -9.24 38.52 -12.96
C ASP A 260 -10.41 37.52 -12.92
N ARG A 261 -10.33 36.46 -13.74
CA ARG A 261 -11.26 35.32 -13.69
C ARG A 261 -10.75 34.27 -12.72
N VAL A 262 -11.56 33.97 -11.71
CA VAL A 262 -11.24 33.02 -10.64
C VAL A 262 -12.10 31.76 -10.77
N THR A 263 -11.50 30.57 -10.63
CA THR A 263 -12.23 29.29 -10.64
C THR A 263 -12.14 28.64 -9.27
N LEU A 264 -13.30 28.29 -8.70
CA LEU A 264 -13.34 27.54 -7.44
C LEU A 264 -13.09 26.07 -7.75
N THR A 265 -12.04 25.48 -7.19
CA THR A 265 -11.87 24.03 -7.17
C THR A 265 -12.12 23.51 -5.75
N GLY A 266 -12.44 22.22 -5.62
CA GLY A 266 -12.96 21.62 -4.39
C GLY A 266 -12.06 21.73 -3.15
N ASP A 267 -10.79 22.12 -3.32
CA ASP A 267 -9.78 22.15 -2.26
C ASP A 267 -9.40 23.59 -1.85
N GLY A 268 -10.04 24.60 -2.45
CA GLY A 268 -9.72 26.02 -2.25
C GLY A 268 -9.83 26.82 -3.55
N VAL A 269 -9.76 28.13 -3.44
CA VAL A 269 -9.90 29.00 -4.62
C VAL A 269 -8.59 29.06 -5.40
N THR A 270 -8.62 28.72 -6.68
CA THR A 270 -7.44 28.79 -7.57
C THR A 270 -7.69 29.86 -8.63
N VAL A 271 -6.81 30.87 -8.72
CA VAL A 271 -6.88 31.88 -9.80
C VAL A 271 -6.33 31.24 -11.07
N VAL A 272 -7.14 31.14 -12.13
CA VAL A 272 -6.81 30.29 -13.31
C VAL A 272 -6.18 31.09 -14.46
N SER A 273 -6.15 32.42 -14.44
CA SER A 273 -5.36 33.17 -15.44
C SER A 273 -5.15 34.63 -15.08
N VAL A 274 -3.91 35.11 -15.23
CA VAL A 274 -3.60 36.52 -15.50
C VAL A 274 -3.66 36.69 -17.02
N SER A 275 -4.83 37.04 -17.56
CA SER A 275 -4.87 37.62 -18.90
C SER A 275 -4.60 39.11 -18.73
N GLY A 276 -3.37 39.54 -19.01
CA GLY A 276 -3.04 40.95 -19.06
C GLY A 276 -4.03 41.68 -19.97
N ALA A 277 -4.64 42.74 -19.45
CA ALA A 277 -5.15 43.81 -20.26
C ALA A 277 -4.03 44.85 -20.37
N ASP A 278 -3.56 45.02 -21.60
CA ASP A 278 -2.65 46.04 -22.17
C ASP A 278 -1.20 46.12 -21.67
#